data_AF-A0A8C1LBR2-F1
#
_entry.id   AF-A0A8C1LBR2-F1
#
_cell.length_a   1.000
_cell.length_b   1.000
_cell.length_c   1.000
_cell.angle_alpha   90.00
_cell.angle_beta   90.00
_cell.angle_gamma   90.00
#
_symmetry.space_group_name_H-M   'P 1'
#
loop_
_entity.id
_entity.type
_entity.pdbx_description
1 polymer ?
#
loop_
_entity_poly.entity_id
_entity_poly.type
_entity_poly.pdbx_seq_one_letter_code
_entity_poly.pdbx_strand_id
1 'polypeptide(L)'
;MDEANRSDRPNWIQQHSVVRANVGDSAQVYAAFLVYMDLTEGEEMAAVVGVSCLEPQAVLLEDREKEGEPAQMIYPLPSHKSITHRELSILDRGAPMLLCAVASDSSLVYQRLCDAFLTPDPPVDIQGRRQHRKRRLQT
;
A
#
# COMPACT_ATOMS: atom_id res chain seq x y z
N MET A 1 33.15 -16.86 -36.14
CA MET A 1 32.77 -17.88 -35.14
C MET A 1 32.23 -17.05 -33.99
N ASP A 2 30.98 -16.63 -34.08
CA ASP A 2 30.46 -15.48 -33.34
C ASP A 2 29.07 -15.79 -32.79
N GLU A 3 29.01 -16.71 -31.83
CA GLU A 3 27.76 -17.12 -31.21
C GLU A 3 27.91 -17.36 -29.71
N ALA A 4 28.62 -16.46 -29.03
CA ALA A 4 28.88 -16.57 -27.59
C ALA A 4 28.86 -15.21 -26.89
N ASN A 5 27.79 -14.41 -27.01
CA ASN A 5 27.60 -13.29 -26.07
C ASN A 5 26.17 -12.70 -25.98
N ARG A 6 25.11 -13.51 -26.00
CA ARG A 6 23.71 -13.00 -25.86
C ARG A 6 23.07 -13.25 -24.49
N SER A 7 23.74 -13.91 -23.56
CA SER A 7 23.13 -14.41 -22.32
C SER A 7 23.43 -13.61 -21.04
N ASP A 8 24.15 -12.48 -21.11
CA ASP A 8 24.57 -11.73 -19.92
C ASP A 8 23.84 -10.39 -19.71
N ARG A 9 22.76 -10.13 -20.44
CA ARG A 9 21.91 -8.97 -20.11
C ARG A 9 21.05 -9.35 -18.91
N PRO A 10 21.25 -8.75 -17.71
CA PRO A 10 20.37 -8.98 -16.59
C PRO A 10 18.95 -8.64 -17.05
N ASN A 11 18.02 -9.55 -16.79
CA ASN A 11 16.62 -9.38 -17.17
C ASN A 11 16.16 -8.01 -16.69
N TRP A 12 15.56 -7.20 -17.57
CA TRP A 12 15.25 -5.79 -17.29
C TRP A 12 14.45 -5.64 -15.99
N ILE A 13 13.59 -6.62 -15.69
CA ILE A 13 12.80 -6.69 -14.47
C ILE A 13 13.67 -6.79 -13.20
N GLN A 14 14.82 -7.49 -13.27
CA GLN A 14 15.75 -7.68 -12.15
C GLN A 14 16.60 -6.43 -11.84
N GLN A 15 16.53 -5.41 -12.69
CA GLN A 15 17.27 -4.17 -12.49
C GLN A 15 16.54 -3.24 -11.49
N HIS A 16 15.25 -3.48 -11.24
CA HIS A 16 14.45 -2.67 -10.31
C HIS A 16 14.70 -3.05 -8.85
N SER A 17 14.81 -2.04 -7.99
CA SER A 17 15.08 -2.19 -6.54
C SER A 17 14.08 -3.11 -5.84
N VAL A 18 12.81 -3.05 -6.26
CA VAL A 18 11.70 -3.85 -5.70
C VAL A 18 11.83 -5.33 -6.00
N VAL A 19 12.36 -5.69 -7.17
CA VAL A 19 12.57 -7.09 -7.58
C VAL A 19 13.78 -7.71 -6.89
N ARG A 20 14.69 -6.87 -6.36
CA ARG A 20 15.82 -7.30 -5.54
C ARG A 20 15.48 -7.42 -4.06
N ALA A 21 14.27 -7.03 -3.64
CA ALA A 21 13.83 -7.21 -2.27
C ALA A 21 13.76 -8.72 -1.97
N ASN A 22 14.63 -9.21 -1.09
CA ASN A 22 14.80 -10.62 -0.80
C ASN A 22 13.68 -11.14 0.13
N VAL A 23 12.47 -11.23 -0.41
CA VAL A 23 11.29 -11.78 0.26
C VAL A 23 11.00 -13.15 -0.36
N GLY A 24 10.82 -14.17 0.48
CA GLY A 24 10.60 -15.55 0.05
C GLY A 24 9.26 -15.82 -0.67
N ASP A 25 8.49 -14.77 -0.96
CA ASP A 25 7.17 -14.86 -1.57
C ASP A 25 7.13 -14.15 -2.93
N SER A 26 7.11 -14.95 -3.99
CA SER A 26 7.03 -14.45 -5.38
C SER A 26 5.74 -13.68 -5.67
N ALA A 27 4.62 -14.01 -5.02
CA ALA A 27 3.36 -13.29 -5.22
C ALA A 27 3.46 -11.85 -4.69
N GLN A 28 4.08 -11.67 -3.53
CA GLN A 28 4.35 -10.36 -2.96
C GLN A 28 5.31 -9.54 -3.82
N VAL A 29 6.39 -10.15 -4.31
CA VAL A 29 7.35 -9.47 -5.20
C VAL A 29 6.67 -9.02 -6.50
N TYR A 30 5.84 -9.87 -7.09
CA TYR A 30 5.07 -9.52 -8.29
C TYR A 30 4.07 -8.40 -8.03
N ALA A 31 3.31 -8.46 -6.93
CA ALA A 31 2.39 -7.40 -6.54
C ALA A 31 3.12 -6.07 -6.31
N ALA A 32 4.26 -6.10 -5.60
CA ALA A 32 5.08 -4.92 -5.39
C ALA A 32 5.66 -4.35 -6.69
N PHE A 33 6.03 -5.20 -7.64
CA PHE A 33 6.47 -4.77 -8.95
C PHE A 33 5.38 -4.02 -9.73
N LEU A 34 4.13 -4.51 -9.73
CA LEU A 34 3.01 -3.83 -10.40
C LEU A 34 2.72 -2.46 -9.79
N VAL A 35 2.72 -2.36 -8.45
CA VAL A 35 2.51 -1.09 -7.75
C VAL A 35 3.67 -0.13 -8.02
N TYR A 36 4.91 -0.62 -8.05
CA TYR A 36 6.06 0.20 -8.40
C TYR A 36 5.97 0.77 -9.81
N MET A 37 5.52 -0.02 -10.79
CA MET A 37 5.30 0.47 -12.15
C MET A 37 4.26 1.59 -12.19
N ASP A 38 3.10 1.39 -11.55
CA ASP A 38 2.03 2.40 -11.49
C ASP A 38 2.49 3.73 -10.86
N LEU A 39 3.30 3.67 -9.79
CA LEU A 39 3.83 4.87 -9.12
C LEU A 39 4.92 5.58 -9.94
N THR A 40 5.63 4.87 -10.81
CA THR A 40 6.76 5.41 -11.58
C THR A 40 6.41 5.80 -13.01
N GLU A 41 5.17 5.55 -13.45
CA GLU A 41 4.68 5.90 -14.80
C GLU A 41 4.30 7.40 -14.97
N GLY A 42 4.22 8.19 -13.89
CA GLY A 42 3.95 9.64 -13.90
C GLY A 42 5.18 10.53 -13.70
N GLU A 43 5.21 11.72 -14.31
CA GLU A 43 6.37 12.64 -14.32
C GLU A 43 6.88 13.07 -12.92
N GLU A 44 8.19 13.34 -12.90
CA GLU A 44 9.09 13.50 -11.75
C GLU A 44 9.36 12.17 -11.05
N MET A 45 10.56 11.63 -11.29
CA MET A 45 11.02 10.32 -10.84
C MET A 45 11.05 10.27 -9.30
N ALA A 46 9.90 10.10 -8.67
CA ALA A 46 9.77 9.91 -7.23
C ALA A 46 10.64 8.71 -6.86
N ALA A 47 11.45 8.90 -5.82
CA ALA A 47 12.40 7.88 -5.38
C ALA A 47 11.64 6.76 -4.66
N VAL A 48 10.93 5.91 -5.41
CA VAL A 48 10.23 4.75 -4.85
C VAL A 48 11.26 3.66 -4.52
N VAL A 49 11.36 3.34 -3.23
CA VAL A 49 12.31 2.34 -2.73
C VAL A 49 11.57 1.11 -2.21
N GLY A 50 11.98 -0.08 -2.66
CA GLY A 50 11.50 -1.34 -2.11
C GLY A 50 12.18 -1.66 -0.78
N VAL A 51 11.38 -1.91 0.26
CA VAL A 51 11.84 -2.28 1.61
C VAL A 51 11.31 -3.66 1.96
N SER A 52 12.21 -4.60 2.26
CA SER A 52 11.82 -5.94 2.72
C SER A 52 11.49 -5.95 4.21
N CYS A 53 10.41 -6.61 4.58
CA CYS A 53 9.98 -6.86 5.95
C CYS A 53 9.94 -8.36 6.22
N LEU A 54 10.75 -8.84 7.17
CA LEU A 54 10.92 -10.29 7.43
C LEU A 54 9.68 -10.93 8.06
N GLU A 55 8.94 -10.20 8.89
CA GLU A 55 7.65 -10.62 9.45
C GLU A 55 6.66 -9.49 9.14
N PRO A 56 5.71 -9.65 8.20
CA PRO A 56 5.11 -10.91 7.70
C PRO A 56 5.66 -11.43 6.34
N GLN A 57 6.97 -11.30 6.06
CA GLN A 57 7.54 -11.58 4.73
C GLN A 57 6.88 -10.72 3.62
N ALA A 58 6.88 -9.42 3.86
CA ALA A 58 6.27 -8.43 2.98
C ALA A 58 7.35 -7.61 2.25
N VAL A 59 7.04 -7.22 1.00
CA VAL A 59 7.73 -6.11 0.33
C VAL A 59 6.86 -4.88 0.51
N LEU A 60 7.43 -3.82 1.07
CA LEU A 60 6.84 -2.49 1.17
C LEU A 60 7.47 -1.58 0.14
N LEU A 61 6.73 -0.57 -0.31
CA LEU A 61 7.26 0.52 -1.12
C LEU A 61 7.22 1.78 -0.28
N GLU A 62 8.36 2.46 -0.22
CA GLU A 62 8.46 3.80 0.34
C GLU A 62 8.39 4.78 -0.83
N ASP A 63 7.31 5.55 -0.89
CA ASP A 63 7.12 6.60 -1.88
C ASP A 63 7.38 7.96 -1.24
N ARG A 64 8.06 8.83 -1.99
CA ARG A 64 8.41 10.17 -1.55
C ARG A 64 8.11 11.14 -2.68
N GLU A 65 6.94 11.79 -2.59
CA GLU A 65 6.49 12.77 -3.58
C GLU A 65 7.53 13.89 -3.80
N LYS A 66 8.18 14.38 -2.73
CA LYS A 66 9.21 15.44 -2.79
C LYS A 66 10.30 15.28 -1.75
N GLU A 67 11.51 15.73 -2.09
CA GLU A 67 12.63 15.76 -1.15
C GLU A 67 12.30 16.68 0.06
N GLY A 68 12.24 16.08 1.26
CA GLY A 68 11.88 16.78 2.50
C GLY A 68 10.50 16.45 3.07
N GLU A 69 9.59 15.90 2.26
CA GLU A 69 8.27 15.44 2.72
C GLU A 69 8.36 14.09 3.45
N PRO A 70 7.38 13.78 4.34
CA PRO A 70 7.30 12.48 4.99
C PRO A 70 7.05 11.40 3.95
N ALA A 71 7.83 10.32 4.01
CA ALA A 71 7.64 9.20 3.11
C ALA A 71 6.33 8.48 3.42
N GLN A 72 5.62 8.09 2.36
CA GLN A 72 4.41 7.31 2.44
C GLN A 72 4.75 5.83 2.28
N MET A 73 4.25 5.01 3.21
CA MET A 73 4.45 3.57 3.14
C MET A 73 3.31 2.93 2.36
N ILE A 74 3.63 2.10 1.39
CA ILE A 74 2.66 1.39 0.57
C ILE A 74 2.89 -0.10 0.74
N TYR A 75 1.83 -0.82 1.09
CA TYR A 75 1.81 -2.27 1.19
C TYR A 75 0.98 -2.88 0.05
N PRO A 76 1.64 -3.49 -0.95
CA PRO A 76 0.99 -4.27 -1.99
C PRO A 76 0.43 -5.56 -1.39
N LEU A 77 -0.87 -5.80 -1.50
CA LEU A 77 -1.54 -7.01 -1.04
C LEU A 77 -2.06 -7.79 -2.26
N PRO A 78 -1.46 -8.95 -2.59
CA PRO A 78 -1.99 -9.83 -3.63
C PRO A 78 -3.43 -10.29 -3.30
N SER A 79 -4.33 -10.28 -4.27
CA SER A 79 -5.76 -10.63 -4.12
C SER A 79 -6.06 -12.00 -3.49
N HIS A 80 -5.14 -12.95 -3.61
CA HIS A 80 -5.28 -14.29 -3.02
C HIS A 80 -4.73 -14.39 -1.59
N LYS A 81 -4.19 -13.31 -1.04
CA LYS A 81 -3.66 -13.25 0.32
C LYS A 81 -4.57 -12.44 1.24
N SER A 82 -4.73 -12.95 2.45
CA SER A 82 -5.34 -12.21 3.55
C SER A 82 -4.25 -11.59 4.42
N ILE A 83 -4.55 -10.45 5.02
CA ILE A 83 -3.72 -9.85 6.06
C ILE A 83 -4.55 -9.66 7.33
N THR A 84 -3.92 -9.91 8.48
CA THR A 84 -4.52 -9.71 9.80
C THR A 84 -4.23 -8.30 10.33
N HIS A 85 -5.06 -7.83 11.26
CA HIS A 85 -4.80 -6.56 11.95
C HIS A 85 -3.43 -6.54 12.65
N ARG A 86 -2.99 -7.68 13.21
CA ARG A 86 -1.69 -7.78 13.87
C ARG A 86 -0.55 -7.55 12.87
N GLU A 87 -0.63 -8.15 11.69
CA GLU A 87 0.37 -7.95 10.64
C GLU A 87 0.36 -6.50 10.14
N LEU A 88 -0.82 -5.90 9.95
CA LEU A 88 -0.93 -4.47 9.61
C LEU A 88 -0.27 -3.57 10.66
N SER A 89 -0.45 -3.86 11.95
CA SER A 89 0.19 -3.08 13.02
C SER A 89 1.72 -3.22 13.08
N ILE A 90 2.28 -4.31 12.52
CA ILE A 90 3.74 -4.48 12.41
C ILE A 90 4.28 -3.70 11.20
N LEU A 91 3.49 -3.61 10.13
CA LEU A 91 3.84 -2.85 8.93
C LEU A 91 3.69 -1.33 9.14
N ASP A 92 2.74 -0.92 10.00
CA ASP A 92 2.53 0.47 10.38
C ASP A 92 3.67 0.95 11.28
N ARG A 93 4.64 1.64 10.67
CA ARG A 93 5.82 2.22 11.36
C ARG A 93 5.53 3.60 11.94
N GLY A 94 4.27 3.93 12.23
CA GLY A 94 3.84 5.24 12.69
C GLY A 94 3.78 6.30 11.58
N ALA A 95 3.68 5.86 10.32
CA ALA A 95 3.57 6.71 9.14
C ALA A 95 2.29 6.35 8.38
N PRO A 96 1.66 7.30 7.65
CA PRO A 96 0.47 7.00 6.86
C PRO A 96 0.73 5.83 5.90
N MET A 97 -0.02 4.74 6.06
CA MET A 97 0.11 3.55 5.24
C MET A 97 -1.01 3.47 4.19
N LEU A 98 -0.65 3.23 2.94
CA LEU A 98 -1.55 2.82 1.88
C LEU A 98 -1.52 1.31 1.74
N LEU A 99 -2.69 0.69 1.76
CA LEU A 99 -2.88 -0.67 1.29
C LEU A 99 -3.20 -0.62 -0.20
N CYS A 100 -2.44 -1.33 -1.03
CA CYS A 100 -2.76 -1.49 -2.45
C CYS A 100 -3.21 -2.93 -2.71
N ALA A 101 -4.51 -3.14 -2.92
CA ALA A 101 -5.01 -4.44 -3.31
C ALA A 101 -4.71 -4.70 -4.79
N VAL A 102 -4.00 -5.79 -5.07
CA VAL A 102 -3.56 -6.17 -6.42
C VAL A 102 -4.38 -7.35 -6.92
N ALA A 103 -5.28 -7.07 -7.86
CA ALA A 103 -6.10 -8.09 -8.51
C ALA A 103 -5.27 -8.96 -9.47
N SER A 104 -5.78 -10.15 -9.79
CA SER A 104 -5.13 -11.07 -10.73
C SER A 104 -5.11 -10.57 -12.18
N ASP A 105 -5.98 -9.62 -12.51
CA ASP A 105 -6.01 -8.91 -13.79
C ASP A 105 -5.12 -7.66 -13.80
N SER A 106 -4.25 -7.52 -12.79
CA SER A 106 -3.35 -6.38 -12.59
C SER A 106 -4.04 -5.06 -12.24
N SER A 107 -5.34 -5.05 -11.94
CA SER A 107 -6.00 -3.86 -11.40
C SER A 107 -5.48 -3.54 -9.99
N LEU A 108 -5.26 -2.24 -9.73
CA LEU A 108 -4.74 -1.73 -8.47
C LEU A 108 -5.80 -0.88 -7.77
N VAL A 109 -6.02 -1.13 -6.47
CA VAL A 109 -6.92 -0.32 -5.64
C VAL A 109 -6.18 0.16 -4.40
N TYR A 110 -6.02 1.47 -4.30
CA TYR A 110 -5.38 2.13 -3.17
C TYR A 110 -6.40 2.46 -2.09
N GLN A 111 -6.13 2.01 -0.87
CA GLN A 111 -6.90 2.32 0.31
C GLN A 111 -5.98 2.87 1.40
N ARG A 112 -6.30 4.07 1.89
CA ARG A 112 -5.60 4.64 3.03
C ARG A 112 -6.02 3.93 4.31
N LEU A 113 -5.03 3.45 5.06
CA LEU A 113 -5.22 2.91 6.40
C LEU A 113 -5.04 4.04 7.42
N CYS A 114 -5.90 4.06 8.42
CA CYS A 114 -5.86 5.02 9.52
C CYS A 114 -5.99 4.26 10.83
N ASP A 115 -5.17 4.62 11.82
CA ASP A 115 -5.14 3.99 13.15
C ASP A 115 -6.37 4.35 14.02
N ALA A 116 -7.10 5.41 13.65
CA ALA A 116 -8.22 5.91 14.43
C ALA A 116 -9.59 5.57 13.82
N PHE A 117 -10.57 5.35 14.70
CA PHE A 117 -11.99 5.49 14.37
C PHE A 117 -12.24 6.92 13.88
N LEU A 118 -12.03 7.16 12.58
CA LEU A 118 -12.49 8.37 11.93
C LEU A 118 -14.01 8.36 12.05
N THR A 119 -14.54 9.13 13.00
CA THR A 119 -15.96 9.42 13.02
C THR A 119 -16.18 10.29 11.79
N PRO A 120 -16.84 9.80 10.73
CA PRO A 120 -17.08 10.64 9.56
C PRO A 120 -17.88 11.85 10.03
N ASP A 121 -17.58 13.02 9.46
CA ASP A 121 -18.41 14.18 9.73
C ASP A 121 -19.87 13.81 9.44
N PRO A 122 -20.79 14.09 10.38
CA PRO A 122 -22.19 13.74 10.17
C PRO A 122 -22.67 14.45 8.89
N PRO A 123 -23.42 13.75 8.02
CA PRO A 123 -23.89 14.35 6.79
C PRO A 123 -24.68 15.62 7.11
N VAL A 124 -24.41 16.69 6.35
CA VAL A 124 -24.89 18.06 6.57
C VAL A 124 -26.44 18.13 6.62
N ASP A 125 -27.13 17.09 6.14
CA ASP A 125 -28.58 17.03 6.01
C ASP A 125 -29.32 16.28 7.14
N ILE A 126 -28.65 15.91 8.25
CA ILE A 126 -29.36 15.47 9.48
C ILE A 126 -29.76 16.68 10.33
N GLN A 127 -30.30 17.72 9.71
CA GLN A 127 -31.02 18.78 10.42
C GLN A 127 -32.51 18.51 10.33
N GLY A 128 -33.00 17.67 11.24
CA GLY A 128 -34.41 17.70 11.64
C GLY A 128 -35.19 16.42 11.38
N ARG A 129 -35.28 15.57 12.39
CA ARG A 129 -36.50 14.87 12.84
C ARG A 129 -36.18 13.82 13.90
N ARG A 130 -35.80 14.26 15.11
CA ARG A 130 -36.18 13.51 16.31
C ARG A 130 -36.98 14.41 17.22
N GLN A 131 -38.28 14.29 16.97
CA GLN A 131 -39.42 14.87 17.65
C GLN A 131 -39.29 14.83 19.18
N HIS A 132 -39.55 15.99 19.77
CA HIS A 132 -40.32 16.15 21.00
C HIS A 132 -41.20 14.93 21.39
N ARG A 133 -40.78 14.17 22.40
CA ARG A 133 -41.66 13.33 23.26
C ARG A 133 -40.81 12.86 24.47
N LYS A 134 -41.11 13.06 25.74
CA LYS A 134 -42.18 13.72 26.51
C LYS A 134 -41.63 14.02 27.92
N ARG A 135 -42.26 15.00 28.57
CA ARG A 135 -42.11 15.43 29.98
C ARG A 135 -42.23 14.29 31.03
N ARG A 136 -41.44 14.46 32.10
CA ARG A 136 -41.69 14.29 33.56
C ARG A 136 -41.91 12.89 34.17
N LEU A 137 -41.15 12.64 35.25
CA LEU A 137 -41.51 12.17 36.60
C LEU A 137 -40.25 12.43 37.48
N GLN A 138 -40.17 13.42 38.40
CA GLN A 138 -40.59 13.38 39.82
C GLN A 138 -40.37 11.98 40.43
N THR A 139 -39.50 11.77 41.42
CA THR A 139 -39.26 12.53 42.67
C THR A 139 -37.83 12.32 43.16
#